data_AF-A0A0G1F9T4-F1
#
_entry.id   AF-A0A0G1F9T4-F1
#
_cell.length_a   1.000
_cell.length_b   1.000
_cell.length_c   1.000
_cell.angle_alpha   90.00
_cell.angle_beta   90.00
_cell.angle_gamma   90.00
#
_symmetry.space_group_name_H-M   'P 1'
#
loop_
_entity.id
_entity.type
_entity.pdbx_description
1 polymer ?
#
loop_
_entity_poly.entity_id
_entity_poly.type
_entity_poly.pdbx_seq_one_letter_code
_entity_poly.pdbx_strand_id
1 'polypeptide(L)'
;MGQKIDNLLAEIIEAISIAIFLKQEEKLPYVRLAIRKTDTLKIFLMILWETKSLDNKKYIALSEKLTEIGKMLGGWNGQLLKQNSPGKLPREK
;
A
#
# COMPACT_ATOMS: atom_id res chain seq x y z
N MET A 1 -14.64 -9.63 11.22
CA MET A 1 -13.35 -9.50 10.49
C MET A 1 -13.53 -9.05 9.05
N GLY A 2 -14.51 -9.57 8.30
CA GLY A 2 -14.82 -9.10 6.92
C GLY A 2 -14.94 -7.58 6.80
N GLN A 3 -15.83 -6.95 7.58
CA GLN A 3 -15.97 -5.47 7.59
C GLN A 3 -14.65 -4.72 7.86
N LYS A 4 -13.76 -5.25 8.71
CA LYS A 4 -12.46 -4.61 8.98
C LYS A 4 -11.53 -4.69 7.77
N ILE A 5 -11.59 -5.78 7.00
CA ILE A 5 -10.86 -5.95 5.75
C ILE A 5 -11.41 -5.00 4.69
N ASP A 6 -12.73 -4.91 4.55
CA ASP A 6 -13.38 -4.01 3.59
C ASP A 6 -13.02 -2.55 3.88
N ASN A 7 -13.06 -2.15 5.17
CA ASN A 7 -12.62 -0.82 5.59
C ASN A 7 -11.14 -0.59 5.29
N LEU A 8 -10.26 -1.56 5.57
CA LEU A 8 -8.83 -1.47 5.25
C LEU A 8 -8.58 -1.30 3.75
N LEU A 9 -9.30 -2.03 2.91
CA LEU A 9 -9.22 -1.88 1.45
C LEU A 9 -9.65 -0.48 1.01
N ALA A 10 -10.76 0.03 1.54
CA ALA A 10 -11.21 1.39 1.27
C ALA A 10 -10.19 2.44 1.72
N GLU A 11 -9.61 2.30 2.91
CA GLU A 11 -8.57 3.19 3.44
C GLU A 11 -7.27 3.16 2.60
N ILE A 12 -6.89 1.99 2.08
CA ILE A 12 -5.75 1.87 1.16
C ILE A 12 -6.03 2.65 -0.13
N ILE A 13 -7.21 2.45 -0.72
CA ILE A 13 -7.63 3.16 -1.93
C ILE A 13 -7.62 4.67 -1.69
N GLU A 14 -8.24 5.12 -0.60
CA GLU A 14 -8.31 6.54 -0.23
C GLU A 14 -6.92 7.15 -0.04
N ALA A 15 -6.02 6.48 0.70
CA ALA A 15 -4.65 6.96 0.90
C ALA A 15 -3.88 7.10 -0.42
N ILE A 16 -4.04 6.13 -1.34
CA ILE A 16 -3.43 6.18 -2.67
C ILE A 16 -4.05 7.32 -3.50
N SER A 17 -5.37 7.44 -3.52
CA SER A 17 -6.08 8.50 -4.24
C SER A 17 -5.64 9.88 -3.78
N ILE A 18 -5.54 10.12 -2.47
CA ILE A 18 -5.04 11.39 -1.93
C ILE A 18 -3.61 11.64 -2.42
N ALA A 19 -2.71 10.66 -2.31
CA ALA A 19 -1.32 10.81 -2.73
C ALA A 19 -1.16 11.15 -4.22
N ILE A 20 -2.06 10.67 -5.09
CA ILE A 20 -2.01 10.95 -6.53
C ILE A 20 -2.18 12.45 -6.82
N PHE A 21 -3.12 13.11 -6.12
CA PHE A 21 -3.49 14.52 -6.35
C PHE A 21 -2.64 15.54 -5.60
N LEU A 22 -1.80 15.12 -4.66
CA LEU A 22 -0.92 16.01 -3.90
C LEU A 22 0.31 16.46 -4.68
N LYS A 23 0.95 17.54 -4.22
CA LYS A 23 2.30 17.90 -4.69
C LYS A 23 3.30 16.85 -4.22
N GLN A 24 4.37 16.67 -4.99
CA GLN A 24 5.38 15.63 -4.77
C GLN A 24 5.90 15.57 -3.31
N GLU A 25 6.13 16.73 -2.71
CA GLU A 25 6.62 16.92 -1.33
C GLU A 25 5.65 16.35 -0.29
N GLU A 26 4.36 16.41 -0.59
CA GLU A 26 3.25 16.07 0.30
C GLU A 26 2.77 14.61 0.11
N LYS A 27 3.22 13.91 -0.94
CA LYS A 27 2.77 12.52 -1.24
C LYS A 27 3.26 11.49 -0.21
N LEU A 28 4.45 11.72 0.32
CA LEU A 28 5.22 10.70 1.04
C LEU A 28 4.51 10.16 2.31
N PRO A 29 3.86 10.99 3.17
CA PRO A 29 3.08 10.49 4.31
C PRO A 29 1.94 9.55 3.91
N TYR A 30 1.24 9.84 2.81
CA TYR A 30 0.09 9.05 2.32
C TYR A 30 0.53 7.74 1.67
N VAL A 31 1.62 7.75 0.90
CA VAL A 31 2.23 6.51 0.39
C VAL A 31 2.66 5.60 1.55
N ARG A 32 3.28 6.16 2.59
CA ARG A 32 3.62 5.40 3.80
C ARG A 32 2.40 4.92 4.59
N LEU A 33 1.29 5.64 4.56
CA LEU A 33 0.03 5.18 5.13
C LEU A 33 -0.51 3.97 4.36
N ALA A 34 -0.56 4.04 3.04
CA ALA A 34 -1.00 2.95 2.18
C ALA A 34 -0.15 1.68 2.39
N ILE A 35 1.18 1.81 2.54
CA ILE A 35 2.08 0.69 2.87
C ILE A 35 1.67 0.03 4.19
N ARG A 36 1.57 0.81 5.28
CA ARG A 36 1.21 0.30 6.60
C ARG A 36 -0.13 -0.43 6.60
N LYS A 37 -1.12 0.12 5.90
CA LYS A 37 -2.47 -0.47 5.77
C LYS A 37 -2.44 -1.75 4.94
N THR A 38 -1.66 -1.78 3.86
CA THR A 38 -1.44 -2.99 3.04
C THR A 38 -0.79 -4.10 3.87
N ASP A 39 0.22 -3.79 4.70
CA ASP A 39 0.85 -4.79 5.55
C ASP A 39 -0.09 -5.30 6.66
N THR A 40 -0.94 -4.42 7.20
CA THR A 40 -2.01 -4.82 8.14
C THR A 40 -2.98 -5.79 7.47
N LEU A 41 -3.37 -5.52 6.22
CA LEU A 41 -4.26 -6.40 5.46
C LEU A 41 -3.64 -7.79 5.20
N LYS A 42 -2.34 -7.87 4.90
CA LYS A 42 -1.62 -9.16 4.76
C LYS A 42 -1.71 -9.99 6.04
N ILE A 43 -1.52 -9.37 7.21
CA ILE A 43 -1.64 -10.05 8.51
C ILE A 43 -3.06 -10.58 8.70
N PHE A 44 -4.09 -9.81 8.35
CA PHE A 44 -5.48 -10.26 8.46
C PHE A 44 -5.78 -11.43 7.54
N LEU A 45 -5.27 -11.43 6.30
CA LEU A 45 -5.42 -12.57 5.40
C LEU A 45 -4.72 -13.82 5.94
N MET A 46 -3.52 -13.66 6.51
CA MET A 46 -2.80 -14.76 7.17
C MET A 46 -3.62 -15.35 8.33
N ILE A 47 -4.21 -14.51 9.18
CA ILE A 47 -5.07 -14.97 10.28
C ILE A 47 -6.30 -15.72 9.75
N LEU A 48 -6.95 -15.22 8.69
CA LEU A 48 -8.11 -15.91 8.09
C LEU A 48 -7.73 -17.27 7.50
N TRP A 49 -6.54 -17.38 6.93
CA TRP A 49 -6.02 -18.64 6.43
C TRP A 49 -5.66 -19.62 7.54
N GLU A 50 -4.96 -19.17 8.59
CA GLU A 50 -4.61 -19.99 9.76
C GLU A 50 -5.85 -20.54 10.46
N THR A 51 -6.88 -19.70 10.61
CA THR A 51 -8.18 -20.09 11.21
C THR A 51 -9.07 -20.90 10.26
N LYS A 52 -8.57 -21.28 9.07
CA LYS A 52 -9.30 -22.03 8.03
C LYS A 52 -10.57 -21.34 7.52
N SER A 53 -10.71 -20.03 7.76
CA SER A 53 -11.78 -19.20 7.19
C SER A 53 -11.54 -18.90 5.70
N LEU A 54 -10.30 -19.03 5.24
CA LEU A 54 -9.88 -18.85 3.86
C LEU A 54 -9.11 -20.09 3.38
N ASP A 55 -9.53 -20.67 2.25
CA ASP A 55 -8.81 -21.79 1.65
C ASP A 55 -7.50 -21.35 0.99
N ASN A 56 -6.61 -22.33 0.73
CA ASN A 56 -5.29 -22.06 0.16
C ASN A 56 -5.36 -21.34 -1.19
N LYS A 57 -6.31 -21.70 -2.07
CA LYS A 57 -6.38 -21.12 -3.42
C LYS A 57 -6.73 -19.63 -3.32
N LYS A 58 -7.70 -19.28 -2.47
CA LYS A 58 -8.08 -17.87 -2.23
C LYS A 58 -6.98 -17.10 -1.53
N TYR A 59 -6.36 -17.69 -0.51
CA TYR A 59 -5.25 -17.05 0.20
C TYR A 59 -4.08 -16.73 -0.72
N ILE A 60 -3.65 -17.68 -1.56
CA ILE A 60 -2.57 -17.49 -2.54
C ILE A 60 -2.94 -16.37 -3.53
N ALA A 61 -4.13 -16.46 -4.14
CA ALA A 61 -4.56 -15.48 -5.15
C ALA A 61 -4.63 -14.04 -4.60
N LEU A 62 -5.05 -13.86 -3.34
CA LEU A 62 -5.08 -12.54 -2.69
C LEU A 62 -3.67 -12.09 -2.28
N SER A 63 -2.85 -13.00 -1.76
CA SER A 63 -1.48 -12.70 -1.30
C SER A 63 -0.57 -12.26 -2.45
N GLU A 64 -0.71 -12.86 -3.63
CA GLU A 64 0.01 -12.45 -4.85
C GLU A 64 -0.33 -11.00 -5.21
N LYS A 65 -1.62 -10.66 -5.22
CA LYS A 65 -2.09 -9.28 -5.51
C LYS A 65 -1.55 -8.27 -4.50
N LEU A 66 -1.62 -8.59 -3.21
CA LEU A 66 -1.08 -7.72 -2.15
C LEU A 66 0.45 -7.59 -2.20
N THR A 67 1.14 -8.62 -2.66
CA THR A 67 2.59 -8.59 -2.86
C THR A 67 2.96 -7.61 -3.97
N GLU A 68 2.26 -7.67 -5.10
CA GLU A 68 2.47 -6.72 -6.21
C GLU A 68 2.14 -5.28 -5.80
N ILE A 69 1.02 -5.06 -5.11
CA ILE A 69 0.69 -3.73 -4.53
C ILE A 69 1.80 -3.25 -3.60
N GLY A 70 2.33 -4.12 -2.74
CA GLY A 70 3.44 -3.80 -1.85
C GLY A 70 4.72 -3.39 -2.59
N LYS A 71 5.08 -4.09 -3.68
CA LYS A 71 6.22 -3.72 -4.53
C LYS A 71 6.03 -2.36 -5.18
N MET A 72 4.84 -2.08 -5.72
CA MET A 72 4.51 -0.81 -6.35
C MET A 72 4.60 0.35 -5.35
N LEU A 73 4.02 0.19 -4.16
CA LEU A 73 4.07 1.20 -3.10
C LEU A 73 5.51 1.42 -2.57
N GLY A 74 6.28 0.35 -2.40
CA GLY A 74 7.69 0.42 -1.99
C GLY A 74 8.55 1.15 -3.02
N GLY A 75 8.36 0.84 -4.31
CA GLY A 75 9.02 1.55 -5.41
C GLY A 75 8.67 3.03 -5.43
N TRP A 76 7.38 3.38 -5.26
CA TRP A 76 6.94 4.77 -5.21
C TRP A 76 7.52 5.53 -4.01
N ASN A 77 7.52 4.93 -2.81
CA ASN A 77 8.15 5.51 -1.63
C ASN A 77 9.65 5.78 -1.86
N GLY A 78 10.37 4.82 -2.47
CA GLY A 78 11.78 4.99 -2.81
C GLY A 78 12.04 6.11 -3.83
N GLN A 79 11.16 6.26 -4.82
CA GLN A 79 11.24 7.37 -5.79
C GLN A 79 11.02 8.73 -5.11
N LEU A 80 9.98 8.86 -4.28
CA LEU A 80 9.68 10.10 -3.56
C LEU A 80 10.81 10.52 -2.62
N LEU A 81 11.42 9.57 -1.89
CA LEU A 81 12.58 9.86 -1.03
C LEU A 81 13.76 10.42 -1.83
N LYS A 82 14.07 9.83 -3.00
CA LYS A 82 15.14 10.30 -3.88
C LYS A 82 14.86 11.68 -4.47
N GLN A 83 13.59 12.01 -4.72
CA GLN A 83 13.19 13.28 -5.29
C GLN A 83 13.12 14.42 -4.25
N ASN A 84 12.79 14.08 -3.01
CA ASN A 84 12.72 15.05 -1.90
C ASN A 84 14.05 15.21 -1.16
N SER A 85 15.14 14.60 -1.65
CA SER A 85 16.47 14.75 -1.06
C SER A 85 17.05 16.13 -1.40
N PRO A 86 17.58 16.89 -0.42
CA PRO A 86 18.19 18.18 -0.67
C PRO A 86 19.43 18.00 -1.56
N GLY A 87 19.38 18.52 -2.79
CA GLY A 87 20.49 18.44 -3.76
C GLY A 87 20.11 18.09 -5.21
N LYS A 88 18.83 17.82 -5.51
CA LYS A 88 18.37 17.65 -6.91
C LYS A 88 17.48 18.82 -7.34
N LEU A 89 18.01 19.64 -8.25
CA LEU A 89 17.24 20.62 -9.03
C LEU A 89 16.01 19.95 -9.67
N PRO A 90 14.88 20.66 -9.83
CA PRO A 90 13.71 20.13 -10.50
C PRO A 90 14.10 19.65 -11.90
N ARG A 91 13.76 18.42 -12.27
CA ARG A 91 13.87 18.01 -13.68
C ARG A 91 12.93 18.92 -14.48
N GLU A 92 13.52 19.77 -15.32
CA GLU A 92 12.79 20.53 -16.33
C GLU A 92 11.96 19.56 -17.19
N LYS A 93 10.75 20.00 -17.49
CA LYS A 93 9.69 19.23 -18.16
C LYS A 93 10.01 18.92 -19.61
#